data_AF-A0A0E0CTK3-F1
#
_entry.id   AF-A0A0E0CTK3-F1
#
_cell.length_a   1.000
_cell.length_b   1.000
_cell.length_c   1.000
_cell.angle_alpha   90.00
_cell.angle_beta   90.00
_cell.angle_gamma   90.00
#
_symmetry.space_group_name_H-M   'P 1'
#
loop_
_entity.id
_entity.type
_entity.pdbx_description
1 polymer ?
#
loop_
_entity_poly.entity_id
_entity_poly.type
_entity_poly.pdbx_seq_one_letter_code
_entity_poly.pdbx_strand_id
1 'polypeptide(L)'
;METSLRLRGGGGGGGSRPQSKSQEGLRIHAKEKLPIASNALLQVLLLFWLFSSPWINNSFIFPCATAAAEGKAHGEIHAATGAPTYLALLFRNFYPRLSANLGLGLAIHFRNNQPLPLAWDNFSYTLRASKAIIPFPSNALLGINLKGRLLADKYFNPTTRTAAVELAWTILDLKRGQDVRLKLGYQLLHKMPYFQLRENNWTFNAYMDGKWDVRFDL
;
A
#
# COMPACT_ATOMS: atom_id res chain seq x y z
N MET A 1 -14.15 8.74 7.29
CA MET A 1 -14.09 7.62 6.34
C MET A 1 -13.70 8.17 4.97
N GLU A 2 -12.71 7.59 4.29
CA GLU A 2 -12.28 7.98 2.93
C GLU A 2 -12.89 7.00 1.92
N THR A 3 -13.58 7.49 0.89
CA THR A 3 -14.15 6.63 -0.16
C THR A 3 -13.59 7.01 -1.53
N SER A 4 -13.41 6.03 -2.42
CA SER A 4 -12.92 6.30 -3.75
C SER A 4 -13.43 5.29 -4.76
N LEU A 5 -13.70 5.77 -5.97
CA LEU A 5 -14.03 4.93 -7.12
C LEU A 5 -12.75 4.61 -7.87
N ARG A 6 -12.59 3.36 -8.30
CA ARG A 6 -11.46 2.97 -9.13
C ARG A 6 -11.94 2.17 -10.33
N LEU A 7 -11.59 2.65 -11.51
CA LEU A 7 -11.79 1.95 -12.78
C LEU A 7 -10.46 1.37 -13.23
N ARG A 8 -10.45 0.08 -13.56
CA ARG A 8 -9.27 -0.60 -14.11
C ARG A 8 -9.56 -1.13 -15.51
N GLY A 9 -8.61 -0.93 -16.41
CA GLY A 9 -8.62 -1.51 -17.76
C GLY A 9 -7.30 -2.20 -18.09
N GLY A 10 -7.36 -3.24 -18.92
CA GLY A 10 -6.20 -4.01 -19.36
C GLY A 10 -6.07 -4.02 -20.88
N GLY A 11 -4.87 -3.69 -21.38
CA GLY A 11 -4.48 -3.83 -22.78
C GLY A 11 -4.20 -5.30 -23.16
N GLY A 12 -4.70 -5.71 -24.32
CA GLY A 12 -4.47 -7.05 -24.88
C GLY A 12 -3.02 -7.25 -25.31
N GLY A 13 -2.16 -7.70 -24.40
CA GLY A 13 -0.79 -8.12 -24.70
C GLY A 13 -0.49 -9.45 -24.02
N GLY A 14 -0.34 -10.52 -24.81
CA GLY A 14 -0.03 -11.87 -24.32
C GLY A 14 1.32 -11.91 -23.62
N GLY A 15 1.31 -11.96 -22.29
CA GLY A 15 2.52 -11.97 -21.48
C GLY A 15 2.25 -12.44 -20.05
N SER A 16 2.09 -13.76 -19.89
CA SER A 16 2.38 -14.56 -18.69
C SER A 16 2.15 -13.92 -17.31
N ARG A 17 0.89 -13.58 -16.99
CA ARG A 17 0.25 -13.90 -15.69
C ARG A 17 -1.26 -13.60 -15.79
N PRO A 18 -2.16 -14.56 -15.53
CA PRO A 18 -3.58 -14.24 -15.43
C PRO A 18 -3.80 -13.46 -14.13
N GLN A 19 -3.81 -12.13 -14.21
CA GLN A 19 -4.70 -11.38 -13.32
C GLN A 19 -6.10 -11.82 -13.73
N SER A 20 -6.85 -12.41 -12.80
CA SER A 20 -8.20 -12.89 -13.09
C SER A 20 -8.99 -11.74 -13.72
N LYS A 21 -9.72 -12.01 -14.82
CA LYS A 21 -10.69 -11.08 -15.44
C LYS A 21 -11.61 -10.39 -14.41
N SER A 22 -11.74 -10.99 -13.22
CA SER A 22 -12.37 -10.41 -12.04
C SER A 22 -11.80 -9.05 -11.60
N GLN A 23 -10.54 -8.67 -11.88
CA GLN A 23 -9.98 -7.38 -11.44
C GLN A 23 -10.29 -6.19 -12.35
N GLU A 24 -10.85 -6.41 -13.54
CA GLU A 24 -11.24 -5.35 -14.47
C GLU A 24 -12.61 -4.76 -14.09
N GLY A 25 -12.85 -3.51 -14.49
CA GLY A 25 -14.10 -2.79 -14.25
C GLY A 25 -14.11 -1.88 -13.02
N LEU A 26 -15.28 -1.31 -12.74
CA LEU A 26 -15.48 -0.30 -11.71
C LEU A 26 -15.63 -0.92 -10.31
N ARG A 27 -14.87 -0.40 -9.36
CA ARG A 27 -14.85 -0.85 -7.97
C ARG A 27 -14.96 0.33 -7.01
N ILE A 28 -15.64 0.09 -5.89
CA ILE A 28 -15.76 1.05 -4.79
C ILE A 28 -14.77 0.63 -3.71
N HIS A 29 -13.90 1.55 -3.31
CA HIS A 29 -12.93 1.37 -2.24
C HIS A 29 -13.31 2.24 -1.05
N ALA A 30 -13.40 1.63 0.13
CA ALA A 30 -13.58 2.33 1.39
C ALA A 30 -12.35 2.15 2.28
N LYS A 31 -11.87 3.23 2.87
CA LYS A 31 -10.72 3.26 3.77
C LYS A 31 -11.09 4.01 5.03
N GLU A 32 -10.81 3.40 6.17
CA GLU A 32 -11.04 4.02 7.45
C GLU A 32 -9.77 4.00 8.29
N LYS A 33 -9.46 5.14 8.89
CA LYS A 33 -8.37 5.29 9.84
C LYS A 33 -8.94 4.95 11.21
N LEU A 34 -8.36 3.96 11.86
CA LEU A 34 -8.74 3.53 13.19
C LEU A 34 -7.78 4.17 14.19
N PRO A 35 -8.28 4.93 15.17
CA PRO A 35 -7.44 5.42 16.26
C PRO A 35 -6.97 4.20 17.07
N ILE A 36 -5.66 3.97 17.07
CA ILE A 36 -5.06 2.95 17.94
C ILE A 36 -4.42 3.70 19.09
N ALA A 37 -4.89 3.44 20.31
CA ALA A 37 -4.23 3.95 21.50
C ALA A 37 -2.77 3.44 21.53
N SER A 38 -1.82 4.34 21.75
CA SER A 38 -0.37 4.10 21.77
C SER A 38 0.05 2.88 22.61
N ASN A 39 -0.76 2.54 23.62
CA ASN A 39 -0.51 1.47 24.59
C ASN A 39 -0.69 0.06 23.99
N ALA A 40 -1.52 -0.13 22.97
CA ALA A 40 -1.77 -1.45 22.37
C ALA A 40 -0.59 -1.95 21.51
N LEU A 41 0.25 -1.05 21.02
CA LEU A 41 1.35 -1.36 20.11
C LEU A 41 2.70 -1.48 20.81
N LEU A 42 2.87 -0.84 21.96
CA LEU A 42 3.96 -1.11 22.89
C LEU A 42 4.02 -2.59 23.26
N GLN A 43 2.87 -3.25 23.43
CA GLN A 43 2.81 -4.68 23.71
C GLN A 43 3.23 -5.56 22.52
N VAL A 44 2.86 -5.19 21.28
CA VAL A 44 3.23 -5.94 20.06
C VAL A 44 4.71 -5.78 19.74
N LEU A 45 5.28 -4.58 19.93
CA LEU A 45 6.72 -4.34 19.82
C LEU A 45 7.51 -5.03 20.94
N LEU A 46 6.98 -5.11 22.18
CA LEU A 46 7.58 -5.90 23.26
C LEU A 46 7.59 -7.40 22.93
N LEU A 47 6.49 -7.92 22.39
CA LEU A 47 6.38 -9.33 21.99
C LEU A 47 7.33 -9.68 20.85
N PHE A 48 7.51 -8.79 19.87
CA PHE A 48 8.47 -9.01 18.79
C PHE A 48 9.92 -9.01 19.32
N TRP A 49 10.23 -8.15 20.29
CA TRP A 49 11.56 -8.09 20.94
C TRP A 49 11.85 -9.33 21.80
N LEU A 50 10.84 -9.84 22.53
CA LEU A 50 10.95 -11.07 23.34
C LEU A 50 11.17 -12.32 22.49
N PHE A 51 10.68 -12.35 21.25
CA PHE A 51 10.82 -13.51 20.35
C PHE A 51 12.07 -13.46 19.45
N SER A 52 12.70 -12.30 19.26
CA SER A 52 13.83 -12.16 18.32
C SER A 52 15.23 -12.28 18.92
N SER A 53 15.38 -12.48 20.25
CA SER A 53 16.69 -12.38 20.89
C SER A 53 16.95 -13.43 21.98
N PRO A 54 17.53 -14.61 21.67
CA PRO A 54 18.28 -15.38 22.67
C PRO A 54 19.78 -15.05 22.66
N TRP A 55 20.28 -14.33 21.64
CA TRP A 55 21.71 -14.03 21.50
C TRP A 55 21.89 -12.70 20.76
N ILE A 56 22.30 -11.64 21.44
CA ILE A 56 23.21 -10.57 20.96
C ILE A 56 23.59 -9.76 22.20
N ASN A 57 24.79 -10.01 22.71
CA ASN A 57 25.50 -9.07 23.55
C ASN A 57 25.96 -7.88 22.70
N ASN A 58 26.02 -6.71 23.32
CA ASN A 58 26.54 -5.42 22.85
C ASN A 58 25.61 -4.49 22.06
N SER A 59 25.18 -3.45 22.79
CA SER A 59 25.28 -2.05 22.35
C SER A 59 24.62 -1.67 21.02
N PHE A 60 23.34 -1.99 20.85
CA PHE A 60 22.46 -1.22 19.97
C PHE A 60 21.42 -0.49 20.82
N ILE A 61 21.77 0.72 21.27
CA ILE A 61 20.77 1.70 21.68
C ILE A 61 20.06 2.12 20.39
N PHE A 62 18.97 1.42 20.03
CA PHE A 62 18.02 1.98 19.09
C PHE A 62 17.46 3.24 19.77
N PRO A 63 17.64 4.44 19.19
CA PRO A 63 16.97 5.61 19.75
C PRO A 63 15.49 5.27 19.79
N CYS A 64 14.86 5.46 20.96
CA CYS A 64 13.42 5.41 21.13
C CYS A 64 12.81 6.40 20.12
N ALA A 65 12.58 5.92 18.90
CA ALA A 65 12.04 6.71 17.84
C ALA A 65 10.56 6.78 18.17
N THR A 66 10.11 7.94 18.67
CA THR A 66 8.70 8.25 18.83
C THR A 66 8.01 7.92 17.51
N ALA A 67 7.28 6.82 17.50
CA ALA A 67 6.67 6.29 16.31
C ALA A 67 5.16 6.53 16.43
N ALA A 68 4.59 7.18 15.43
CA ALA A 68 3.16 7.39 15.38
C ALA A 68 2.54 6.16 14.72
N ALA A 69 1.64 5.50 15.42
CA ALA A 69 1.02 4.31 14.91
C ALA A 69 -0.45 4.49 14.61
N GLU A 70 -0.89 3.86 13.51
CA GLU A 70 -2.20 4.08 12.93
C GLU A 70 -2.76 2.74 12.43
N GLY A 71 -4.02 2.47 12.77
CA GLY A 71 -4.78 1.36 12.20
C GLY A 71 -5.46 1.81 10.92
N LYS A 72 -5.50 0.94 9.92
CA LYS A 72 -6.25 1.20 8.69
C LYS A 72 -7.09 0.00 8.31
N ALA A 73 -8.40 0.18 8.26
CA ALA A 73 -9.32 -0.75 7.63
C ALA A 73 -9.52 -0.36 6.16
N HIS A 74 -9.60 -1.35 5.29
CA HIS A 74 -9.77 -1.16 3.86
C HIS A 74 -10.73 -2.22 3.31
N GLY A 75 -11.80 -1.80 2.66
CA GLY A 75 -12.80 -2.66 2.02
C GLY A 75 -12.93 -2.36 0.52
N GLU A 76 -13.22 -3.38 -0.28
CA GLU A 76 -13.52 -3.23 -1.71
C GLU A 76 -14.76 -4.02 -2.10
N ILE A 77 -15.61 -3.38 -2.91
CA ILE A 77 -16.88 -3.92 -3.41
C ILE A 77 -16.93 -3.76 -4.92
N HIS A 78 -17.48 -4.77 -5.61
CA HIS A 78 -17.80 -4.67 -7.03
C HIS A 78 -18.99 -3.74 -7.25
N ALA A 79 -18.82 -2.66 -8.03
CA ALA A 79 -19.87 -1.66 -8.23
C ALA A 79 -21.11 -2.22 -8.96
N ALA A 80 -20.91 -3.20 -9.86
CA ALA A 80 -22.00 -3.79 -10.66
C ALA A 80 -22.85 -4.82 -9.89
N THR A 81 -22.24 -5.59 -8.98
CA THR A 81 -22.91 -6.70 -8.28
C THR A 81 -23.17 -6.42 -6.80
N GLY A 82 -22.55 -5.39 -6.23
CA GLY A 82 -22.59 -5.12 -4.79
C GLY A 82 -21.83 -6.15 -3.94
N ALA A 83 -21.16 -7.13 -4.56
CA ALA A 83 -20.49 -8.21 -3.83
C ALA A 83 -19.18 -7.73 -3.18
N PRO A 84 -18.93 -8.08 -1.90
CA PRO A 84 -17.66 -7.80 -1.24
C PRO A 84 -16.55 -8.62 -1.89
N THR A 85 -15.40 -8.01 -2.14
CA THR A 85 -14.26 -8.67 -2.82
C THR A 85 -13.01 -8.73 -1.97
N TYR A 86 -12.84 -7.75 -1.08
CA TYR A 86 -11.61 -7.61 -0.32
C TYR A 86 -11.88 -6.88 0.99
N LEU A 87 -11.31 -7.38 2.07
CA LEU A 87 -11.24 -6.70 3.35
C LEU A 87 -9.82 -6.83 3.89
N ALA A 88 -9.22 -5.73 4.32
CA ALA A 88 -7.89 -5.73 4.90
C ALA A 88 -7.80 -4.81 6.11
N LEU A 89 -7.09 -5.29 7.12
CA LEU A 89 -6.68 -4.54 8.30
C LEU A 89 -5.16 -4.38 8.25
N LEU A 90 -4.68 -3.16 8.42
CA LEU A 90 -3.28 -2.82 8.30
C LEU A 90 -2.88 -1.89 9.43
N PHE A 91 -2.00 -2.38 10.30
CA PHE A 91 -1.31 -1.61 11.32
C PHE A 91 -0.09 -0.96 10.69
N ARG A 92 0.09 0.35 10.89
CA ARG A 92 1.24 1.09 10.38
C ARG A 92 1.92 1.82 11.50
N ASN A 93 3.23 1.89 11.42
CA ASN A 93 4.07 2.68 12.28
C ASN A 93 4.88 3.65 11.42
N PHE A 94 4.80 4.93 11.74
CA PHE A 94 5.51 6.01 11.05
C PHE A 94 6.64 6.53 11.93
N TYR A 95 7.85 6.54 11.39
CA TYR A 95 9.06 7.04 12.02
C TYR A 95 9.41 8.40 11.39
N PRO A 96 8.91 9.52 11.93
CA PRO A 96 9.06 10.84 11.33
C PRO A 96 10.54 11.23 11.16
N ARG A 97 11.38 10.92 12.16
CA ARG A 97 12.83 11.19 12.09
C ARG A 97 13.55 10.47 10.96
N LEU A 98 13.05 9.30 10.54
CA LEU A 98 13.66 8.49 9.48
C LEU A 98 12.94 8.63 8.14
N SER A 99 11.85 9.41 8.08
CA SER A 99 10.92 9.47 6.95
C SER A 99 10.53 8.07 6.44
N ALA A 100 10.36 7.13 7.38
CA ALA A 100 10.11 5.73 7.10
C ALA A 100 8.78 5.28 7.69
N ASN A 101 8.13 4.34 7.03
CA ASN A 101 7.00 3.61 7.58
C ASN A 101 7.21 2.10 7.45
N LEU A 102 6.64 1.41 8.41
CA LEU A 102 6.50 -0.03 8.41
C LEU A 102 5.03 -0.34 8.68
N GLY A 103 4.49 -1.37 8.03
CA GLY A 103 3.12 -1.79 8.23
C GLY A 103 2.96 -3.29 8.11
N LEU A 104 2.10 -3.83 8.97
CA LEU A 104 1.76 -5.23 9.06
C LEU A 104 0.24 -5.34 8.96
N GLY A 105 -0.24 -6.20 8.07
CA GLY A 105 -1.67 -6.31 7.82
C GLY A 105 -2.12 -7.71 7.48
N LEU A 106 -3.41 -7.94 7.66
CA LEU A 106 -4.13 -9.12 7.28
C LEU A 106 -5.14 -8.73 6.21
N ALA A 107 -5.22 -9.53 5.16
CA ALA A 107 -6.15 -9.29 4.06
C ALA A 107 -6.91 -10.56 3.72
N ILE A 108 -8.23 -10.46 3.68
CA ILE A 108 -9.17 -11.52 3.35
C ILE A 108 -9.68 -11.25 1.93
N HIS A 109 -9.55 -12.26 1.08
CA HIS A 109 -10.05 -12.22 -0.28
C HIS A 109 -11.37 -12.99 -0.38
N PHE A 110 -12.46 -12.28 -0.65
CA PHE A 110 -13.75 -12.91 -0.88
C PHE A 110 -13.82 -13.37 -2.31
N ARG A 111 -13.98 -14.68 -2.50
CA ARG A 111 -14.22 -15.27 -3.81
C ARG A 111 -15.72 -15.26 -4.07
N ASN A 112 -16.14 -14.65 -5.18
CA ASN A 112 -17.51 -14.78 -5.68
C ASN A 112 -17.81 -16.29 -5.79
N ASN A 113 -18.85 -16.76 -5.07
CA ASN A 113 -19.38 -18.13 -5.03
C ASN A 113 -18.91 -19.07 -3.91
N GLN A 114 -18.28 -18.61 -2.82
CA GLN A 114 -18.09 -19.48 -1.64
C GLN A 114 -18.95 -19.03 -0.44
N PRO A 115 -19.76 -19.94 0.15
CA PRO A 115 -20.54 -19.62 1.33
C PRO A 115 -19.63 -19.26 2.51
N LEU A 116 -20.14 -18.39 3.38
CA LEU A 116 -19.41 -17.70 4.44
C LEU A 116 -18.70 -18.55 5.54
N PRO A 117 -18.77 -19.90 5.66
CA PRO A 117 -17.94 -20.60 6.64
C PRO A 117 -16.46 -20.79 6.22
N LEU A 118 -16.12 -20.64 4.92
CA LEU A 118 -14.76 -20.94 4.39
C LEU A 118 -13.92 -19.69 4.06
N ALA A 119 -14.43 -18.49 4.33
CA ALA A 119 -13.73 -17.23 4.01
C ALA A 119 -12.36 -17.08 4.72
N TRP A 120 -12.17 -17.79 5.84
CA TRP A 120 -10.93 -17.84 6.60
C TRP A 120 -9.85 -18.74 5.98
N ASP A 121 -10.12 -19.43 4.87
CA ASP A 121 -9.09 -20.25 4.22
C ASP A 121 -8.20 -19.44 3.27
N ASN A 122 -8.60 -18.20 2.95
CA ASN A 122 -7.98 -17.36 1.92
C ASN A 122 -7.58 -15.98 2.45
N PHE A 123 -6.96 -15.94 3.63
CA PHE A 123 -6.30 -14.74 4.12
C PHE A 123 -4.81 -14.71 3.76
N SER A 124 -4.27 -13.49 3.69
CA SER A 124 -2.86 -13.24 3.41
C SER A 124 -2.29 -12.23 4.39
N TYR A 125 -1.03 -12.44 4.76
CA TYR A 125 -0.25 -11.48 5.52
C TYR A 125 0.39 -10.49 4.56
N THR A 126 0.29 -9.20 4.89
CA THR A 126 0.94 -8.12 4.16
C THR A 126 1.95 -7.44 5.07
N LEU A 127 3.22 -7.50 4.69
CA LEU A 127 4.27 -6.65 5.23
C LEU A 127 4.58 -5.55 4.22
N ARG A 128 4.57 -4.30 4.67
CA ARG A 128 4.82 -3.12 3.84
C ARG A 128 5.85 -2.25 4.52
N ALA A 129 6.86 -1.83 3.79
CA ALA A 129 7.81 -0.82 4.23
C ALA A 129 7.87 0.28 3.18
N SER A 130 8.03 1.53 3.59
CA SER A 130 8.49 2.56 2.67
C SER A 130 9.33 3.60 3.36
N LYS A 131 10.25 4.19 2.60
CA LYS A 131 11.16 5.22 3.06
C LYS A 131 11.19 6.33 2.02
N ALA A 132 10.90 7.54 2.46
CA ALA A 132 11.09 8.73 1.65
C ALA A 132 12.49 9.27 1.90
N ILE A 133 13.21 9.55 0.82
CA ILE A 133 14.47 10.28 0.82
C ILE A 133 14.16 11.61 0.14
N ILE A 134 14.17 12.68 0.93
CA ILE A 134 13.98 14.05 0.43
C ILE A 134 15.39 14.59 0.17
N PRO A 135 15.84 14.71 -1.10
CA PRO A 135 17.26 14.87 -1.35
C PRO A 135 17.76 16.32 -1.24
N PHE A 136 16.92 17.35 -1.12
CA PHE A 136 17.41 18.74 -1.17
C PHE A 136 16.66 19.73 -0.25
N PRO A 137 17.37 20.58 0.52
CA PRO A 137 16.77 21.54 1.44
C PRO A 137 16.37 22.90 0.82
N SER A 138 16.53 23.13 -0.49
CA SER A 138 16.31 24.48 -1.06
C SER A 138 15.02 24.69 -1.86
N ASN A 139 14.38 23.66 -2.45
CA ASN A 139 13.11 23.78 -3.19
C ASN A 139 12.34 22.44 -3.18
N ALA A 140 11.49 22.24 -2.18
CA ALA A 140 10.94 20.95 -1.70
C ALA A 140 9.94 20.20 -2.62
N LEU A 141 10.09 20.27 -3.94
CA LEU A 141 9.14 19.73 -4.91
C LEU A 141 9.51 18.33 -5.44
N LEU A 142 10.75 17.88 -5.26
CA LEU A 142 11.24 16.58 -5.73
C LEU A 142 11.57 15.64 -4.56
N GLY A 143 11.11 14.40 -4.62
CA GLY A 143 11.38 13.39 -3.58
C GLY A 143 11.52 11.98 -4.15
N ILE A 144 12.35 11.15 -3.51
CA ILE A 144 12.51 9.75 -3.88
C ILE A 144 11.82 8.89 -2.82
N ASN A 145 10.98 7.95 -3.23
CA ASN A 145 10.29 7.02 -2.34
C ASN A 145 10.69 5.58 -2.66
N LEU A 146 11.27 4.91 -1.70
CA LEU A 146 11.52 3.48 -1.74
C LEU A 146 10.33 2.77 -1.11
N LYS A 147 9.70 1.84 -1.83
CA LYS A 147 8.56 1.05 -1.35
C LYS A 147 8.89 -0.44 -1.46
N GLY A 148 8.69 -1.15 -0.35
CA GLY A 148 8.72 -2.60 -0.28
C GLY A 148 7.37 -3.14 0.16
N ARG A 149 6.91 -4.20 -0.49
CA ARG A 149 5.74 -4.98 -0.07
C ARG A 149 6.05 -6.46 -0.20
N LEU A 150 5.72 -7.20 0.83
CA LEU A 150 5.76 -8.66 0.88
C LEU A 150 4.36 -9.15 1.21
N LEU A 151 3.83 -10.03 0.38
CA LEU A 151 2.62 -10.79 0.64
C LEU A 151 3.01 -12.23 0.93
N ALA A 152 2.52 -12.76 2.04
CA ALA A 152 2.67 -14.15 2.41
C ALA A 152 1.29 -14.80 2.58
N ASP A 153 1.20 -16.08 2.25
CA ASP A 153 -0.02 -16.86 2.42
C ASP A 153 -0.18 -17.35 3.88
N LYS A 154 -1.21 -18.15 4.13
CA LYS A 154 -1.52 -18.76 5.44
C LYS A 154 -0.40 -19.63 6.01
N TYR A 155 0.52 -20.12 5.17
CA TYR A 155 1.67 -20.93 5.56
C TYR A 155 2.95 -20.11 5.67
N PHE A 156 2.86 -18.78 5.68
CA PHE A 156 3.98 -17.85 5.65
C PHE A 156 4.88 -18.00 4.40
N ASN A 157 4.40 -18.68 3.36
CA ASN A 157 5.12 -18.76 2.12
C ASN A 157 4.96 -17.44 1.35
N PRO A 158 6.07 -16.83 0.89
CA PRO A 158 6.04 -15.53 0.24
C PRO A 158 5.42 -15.64 -1.16
N THR A 159 4.14 -15.28 -1.29
CA THR A 159 3.41 -15.30 -2.55
C THR A 159 3.86 -14.19 -3.50
N THR A 160 4.13 -12.99 -2.99
CA THR A 160 4.50 -11.85 -3.84
C THR A 160 5.48 -10.94 -3.14
N ARG A 161 6.59 -10.67 -3.82
CA ARG A 161 7.60 -9.68 -3.42
C ARG A 161 7.52 -8.51 -4.39
N THR A 162 7.40 -7.30 -3.87
CA THR A 162 7.38 -6.08 -4.68
C THR A 162 8.30 -5.07 -4.04
N ALA A 163 9.25 -4.58 -4.82
CA ALA A 163 10.08 -3.44 -4.48
C ALA A 163 9.95 -2.43 -5.62
N ALA A 164 9.69 -1.18 -5.27
CA ALA A 164 9.54 -0.10 -6.22
C ALA A 164 10.31 1.12 -5.73
N VAL A 165 10.93 1.82 -6.67
CA VAL A 165 11.53 3.14 -6.46
C VAL A 165 10.66 4.13 -7.20
N GLU A 166 10.18 5.16 -6.52
CA GLU A 166 9.36 6.21 -7.11
C GLU A 166 10.07 7.55 -7.00
N LEU A 167 10.27 8.22 -8.13
CA LEU A 167 10.56 9.63 -8.18
C LEU A 167 9.22 10.38 -8.16
N ALA A 168 9.01 11.20 -7.14
CA ALA A 168 7.83 12.04 -7.00
C ALA A 168 8.20 13.49 -7.22
N TRP A 169 7.51 14.14 -8.16
CA TRP A 169 7.60 15.57 -8.42
C TRP A 169 6.23 16.19 -8.14
N THR A 170 6.18 17.06 -7.14
CA THR A 170 4.99 17.85 -6.81
C THR A 170 5.13 19.21 -7.50
N ILE A 171 4.19 19.59 -8.36
CA ILE A 171 4.15 20.92 -8.96
C ILE A 171 2.99 21.65 -8.28
N LEU A 172 3.34 22.55 -7.38
CA LEU A 172 2.39 23.46 -6.74
C LEU A 172 2.31 24.70 -7.63
N ASP A 173 1.09 25.09 -8.03
CA ASP A 173 0.73 26.30 -8.79
C ASP A 173 0.91 26.29 -10.34
N LEU A 174 0.05 25.53 -11.05
CA LEU A 174 -0.24 25.79 -12.48
C LEU A 174 -1.28 26.92 -12.68
N LYS A 175 -2.32 26.94 -11.83
CA LYS A 175 -3.30 28.02 -11.64
C LYS A 175 -3.76 28.03 -10.17
N ARG A 176 -4.24 29.17 -9.64
CA ARG A 176 -4.69 29.30 -8.23
C ARG A 176 -5.61 28.15 -7.83
N GLY A 177 -5.15 27.29 -6.92
CA GLY A 177 -5.93 26.19 -6.34
C GLY A 177 -5.74 24.81 -6.98
N GLN A 178 -4.76 24.62 -7.88
CA GLN A 178 -4.49 23.34 -8.56
C GLN A 178 -3.21 22.69 -8.00
N ASP A 179 -3.34 21.48 -7.42
CA ASP A 179 -2.21 20.65 -6.94
C ASP A 179 -2.01 19.49 -7.92
N VAL A 180 -0.90 19.53 -8.67
CA VAL A 180 -0.51 18.50 -9.62
C VAL A 180 0.69 17.74 -9.09
N ARG A 181 0.59 16.41 -9.06
CA ARG A 181 1.69 15.55 -8.62
C ARG A 181 1.98 14.52 -9.69
N LEU A 182 3.20 14.59 -10.19
CA LEU A 182 3.78 13.64 -11.11
C LEU A 182 4.57 12.59 -10.32
N LYS A 183 4.41 11.32 -10.64
CA LYS A 183 5.24 10.25 -10.09
C LYS A 183 5.69 9.32 -11.19
N LEU A 184 7.00 9.12 -11.27
CA LEU A 184 7.61 8.11 -12.11
C LEU A 184 8.11 6.99 -11.20
N GLY A 185 7.50 5.82 -11.30
CA GLY A 185 7.85 4.64 -10.52
C GLY A 185 8.55 3.60 -11.36
N TYR A 186 9.45 2.86 -10.74
CA TYR A 186 10.09 1.68 -11.33
C TYR A 186 10.01 0.51 -10.36
N GLN A 187 9.32 -0.55 -10.76
CA GLN A 187 9.23 -1.78 -9.99
C GLN A 187 10.45 -2.66 -10.27
N LEU A 188 11.35 -2.76 -9.28
CA LEU A 188 12.65 -3.44 -9.40
C LEU A 188 12.50 -4.94 -9.72
N LEU A 189 11.54 -5.63 -9.10
CA LEU A 189 11.39 -7.08 -9.29
C LEU A 189 10.84 -7.48 -10.66
N HIS A 190 10.01 -6.64 -11.29
CA HIS A 190 9.38 -6.97 -12.58
C HIS A 190 9.93 -6.12 -13.72
N LYS A 191 10.89 -5.24 -13.44
CA LYS A 191 11.48 -4.29 -14.39
C LYS A 191 10.41 -3.48 -15.14
N MET A 192 9.35 -3.10 -14.42
CA MET A 192 8.18 -2.43 -14.99
C MET A 192 8.13 -0.99 -14.48
N PRO A 193 8.42 0.01 -15.32
CA PRO A 193 8.11 1.38 -14.99
C PRO A 193 6.61 1.62 -15.06
N TYR A 194 6.17 2.55 -14.22
CA TYR A 194 4.82 3.05 -14.20
C TYR A 194 4.83 4.54 -13.99
N PHE A 195 3.78 5.17 -14.47
CA PHE A 195 3.59 6.60 -14.37
C PHE A 195 2.29 6.87 -13.64
N GLN A 196 2.31 7.85 -12.74
CA GLN A 196 1.16 8.29 -12.01
C GLN A 196 1.04 9.81 -12.11
N LEU A 197 -0.13 10.26 -12.57
CA LEU A 197 -0.53 11.65 -12.57
C LEU A 197 -1.67 11.80 -11.55
N ARG A 198 -1.48 12.68 -10.58
CA ARG A 198 -2.55 13.08 -9.67
C ARG A 198 -2.82 14.56 -9.88
N GLU A 199 -4.09 14.88 -10.03
CA GLU A 199 -4.57 16.24 -10.09
C GLU A 199 -5.84 16.34 -9.26
N ASN A 200 -5.84 17.26 -8.29
CA ASN A 200 -6.98 17.48 -7.40
C ASN A 200 -7.47 16.14 -6.78
N ASN A 201 -8.71 15.75 -7.06
CA ASN A 201 -9.38 14.56 -6.51
C ASN A 201 -9.29 13.33 -7.43
N TRP A 202 -8.55 13.39 -8.54
CA TRP A 202 -8.37 12.23 -9.41
C TRP A 202 -6.91 11.84 -9.57
N THR A 203 -6.71 10.56 -9.88
CA THR A 203 -5.38 9.98 -10.10
C THR A 203 -5.47 9.01 -11.25
N PHE A 204 -4.59 9.18 -12.23
CA PHE A 204 -4.38 8.25 -13.32
C PHE A 204 -3.06 7.52 -13.13
N ASN A 205 -3.09 6.20 -13.23
CA ASN A 205 -1.91 5.35 -13.25
C ASN A 205 -1.87 4.61 -14.59
N ALA A 206 -0.71 4.65 -15.24
CA ALA A 206 -0.43 3.90 -16.45
C ALA A 206 0.81 3.03 -16.26
N TYR A 207 0.75 1.82 -16.78
CA TYR A 207 1.80 0.83 -16.68
C TYR A 207 2.31 0.47 -18.07
N MET A 208 3.61 0.17 -18.20
CA MET A 208 4.18 -0.23 -19.50
C MET A 208 3.64 -1.56 -20.05
N ASP A 209 2.96 -2.36 -19.22
CA ASP A 209 2.27 -3.59 -19.66
C ASP A 209 0.92 -3.32 -20.33
N GLY A 210 0.57 -2.05 -20.59
CA GLY A 210 -0.69 -1.65 -21.22
C GLY A 210 -1.87 -1.61 -20.24
N LYS A 211 -1.65 -1.90 -18.96
CA LYS A 211 -2.69 -1.71 -17.93
C LYS A 211 -2.76 -0.26 -17.51
N TRP A 212 -3.95 0.14 -17.07
CA TRP A 212 -4.17 1.46 -16.54
C TRP A 212 -5.26 1.43 -15.47
N ASP A 213 -5.23 2.43 -14.59
CA ASP A 213 -6.31 2.65 -13.65
C ASP A 213 -6.54 4.13 -13.37
N VAL A 214 -7.81 4.49 -13.28
CA VAL A 214 -8.27 5.81 -12.86
C VAL A 214 -8.89 5.66 -11.48
N ARG A 215 -8.48 6.52 -10.54
CA ARG A 215 -9.06 6.62 -9.21
C ARG A 215 -9.64 8.01 -9.02
N PHE A 216 -10.88 8.07 -8.52
CA PHE A 216 -11.55 9.28 -8.10
C PHE A 216 -11.79 9.21 -6.59
N ASP A 217 -11.26 10.18 -5.85
CA ASP A 217 -11.51 10.33 -4.42
C ASP A 217 -12.80 11.14 -4.24
N LEU A 218 -13.74 10.60 -3.44
CA LEU A 218 -15.06 11.16 -3.14
C LEU A 218 -15.05 11.96 -1.83
#